data_AF-A0A838TKZ6-F1
#
_entry.id   AF-A0A838TKZ6-F1
#
_cell.length_a   1.000
_cell.length_b   1.000
_cell.length_c   1.000
_cell.angle_alpha   90.00
_cell.angle_beta   90.00
_cell.angle_gamma   90.00
#
_symmetry.space_group_name_H-M   'P 1'
#
loop_
_entity.id
_entity.type
_entity.pdbx_description
1 polymer ?
#
loop_
_entity_poly.entity_id
_entity_poly.type
_entity_poly.pdbx_seq_one_letter_code
_entity_poly.pdbx_strand_id
1 'polypeptide(L)'
;MPAAPRIVSLNLGSQSLGLAEFQAQPNGGLVLSGYRLREIPADPATETDRNRQISEALPAMLRELGIKSGPVDYAVSGQSVFTRFVKLPAVGQEKIERIINFEAQQNVPFPIDEVVWD
;
A
#
# COMPACT_ATOMS: atom_id res chain seq x y z
N MET A 1 -14.91 11.17 26.53
CA MET A 1 -14.15 11.58 25.33
C MET A 1 -13.98 10.35 24.46
N PRO A 2 -14.19 10.40 23.13
CA PRO A 2 -13.91 9.26 22.27
C PRO A 2 -12.43 8.90 22.38
N ALA A 3 -12.12 7.61 22.38
CA ALA A 3 -10.74 7.15 22.39
C ALA A 3 -10.01 7.66 21.14
N ALA A 4 -8.74 8.06 21.32
CA ALA A 4 -7.83 8.39 20.24
C ALA A 4 -7.87 7.32 19.12
N PRO A 5 -8.02 7.68 17.84
CA PRO A 5 -8.08 6.70 16.77
C PRO A 5 -6.77 5.91 16.72
N ARG A 6 -6.90 4.59 16.68
CA ARG A 6 -5.80 3.65 16.48
C ARG A 6 -5.60 3.48 14.98
N ILE A 7 -4.36 3.61 14.53
CA ILE A 7 -3.97 3.46 13.13
C ILE A 7 -3.00 2.28 13.07
N VAL A 8 -3.27 1.32 12.21
CA VAL A 8 -2.34 0.22 11.91
C VAL A 8 -1.85 0.43 10.50
N SER A 9 -0.53 0.43 10.31
CA SER A 9 0.06 0.59 8.98
C SER A 9 0.97 -0.58 8.60
N LEU A 10 0.92 -0.95 7.32
CA LEU A 10 1.67 -2.06 6.74
C LEU A 10 2.49 -1.59 5.55
N ASN A 11 3.81 -1.67 5.65
CA ASN A 11 4.72 -1.39 4.54
C ASN A 11 5.15 -2.71 3.88
N LEU A 12 4.67 -2.95 2.66
CA LEU A 12 5.00 -4.11 1.82
C LEU A 12 6.16 -3.75 0.89
N GLY A 13 7.36 -3.61 1.47
CA GLY A 13 8.58 -3.28 0.72
C GLY A 13 9.03 -4.40 -0.24
N SER A 14 10.05 -4.13 -1.06
CA SER A 14 10.60 -5.15 -1.98
C SER A 14 11.20 -6.34 -1.23
N GLN A 15 11.93 -6.09 -0.14
CA GLN A 15 12.63 -7.11 0.65
C GLN A 15 12.37 -6.96 2.15
N SER A 16 11.30 -6.26 2.52
CA SER A 16 10.96 -6.06 3.92
C SER A 16 9.46 -5.92 4.13
N LEU A 17 9.03 -6.32 5.31
CA LEU A 17 7.68 -6.19 5.80
C LEU A 17 7.71 -5.37 7.09
N GLY A 18 7.15 -4.16 7.04
CA GLY A 18 7.04 -3.27 8.20
C GLY A 18 5.61 -3.22 8.72
N LEU A 19 5.41 -3.43 10.01
CA LEU A 19 4.12 -3.31 10.69
C LEU A 19 4.26 -2.30 11.82
N ALA A 20 3.40 -1.28 11.82
CA ALA A 20 3.39 -0.25 12.85
C ALA A 20 1.98 -0.05 13.38
N GLU A 21 1.91 0.30 14.65
CA GLU A 21 0.69 0.74 15.32
C GLU A 21 0.92 2.13 15.88
N PHE A 22 0.01 3.04 15.55
CA PHE A 22 -0.01 4.39 16.03
C PHE A 22 -1.29 4.69 16.80
N GLN A 23 -1.18 5.61 17.74
CA GLN A 23 -2.29 6.24 18.42
C GLN A 23 -2.30 7.73 18.09
N ALA A 24 -3.37 8.19 17.45
CA ALA A 24 -3.52 9.59 17.08
C ALA A 24 -3.89 10.44 18.30
N GLN A 25 -3.12 11.48 18.56
CA GLN A 25 -3.34 12.37 19.69
C GLN A 25 -4.35 13.49 19.33
N PRO A 26 -5.10 14.03 20.32
CA PRO A 26 -6.02 15.14 20.09
C PRO A 26 -5.37 16.42 19.53
N ASN A 27 -4.06 16.59 19.69
CA ASN A 27 -3.28 17.72 19.17
C ASN A 27 -2.79 17.50 17.72
N GLY A 28 -3.18 16.39 17.06
CA GLY A 28 -2.72 16.02 15.72
C GLY A 28 -1.39 15.25 15.68
N GLY A 29 -0.78 14.97 16.82
CA GLY A 29 0.41 14.13 16.92
C GLY A 29 0.11 12.64 16.72
N LEU A 30 1.16 11.86 16.43
CA LEU A 30 1.09 10.39 16.39
C LEU A 30 2.07 9.81 17.42
N VAL A 31 1.62 8.82 18.17
CA VAL A 31 2.49 8.02 19.05
C VAL A 31 2.61 6.62 18.46
N LEU A 32 3.85 6.18 18.22
CA LEU A 32 4.14 4.80 17.84
C LEU A 32 4.03 3.91 19.09
N SER A 33 3.00 3.08 19.18
CA SER A 33 2.78 2.15 20.29
C SER A 33 3.37 0.76 20.02
N GLY A 34 3.55 0.40 18.74
CA GLY A 34 4.12 -0.89 18.36
C GLY A 34 4.79 -0.83 17.00
N TYR A 35 5.92 -1.52 16.84
CA TYR A 35 6.63 -1.60 15.57
C TYR A 35 7.35 -2.94 15.42
N ARG A 36 7.26 -3.53 14.23
CA ARG A 36 8.07 -4.66 13.79
C ARG A 36 8.51 -4.46 12.34
N LEU A 37 9.75 -4.84 12.09
CA LEU A 37 10.30 -4.95 10.75
C LEU A 37 10.82 -6.38 10.58
N ARG A 38 10.50 -7.01 9.46
CA ARG A 38 11.07 -8.29 9.06
C ARG A 38 11.67 -8.18 7.67
N GLU A 39 12.81 -8.82 7.47
CA GLU A 39 13.38 -8.99 6.15
C GLU A 39 12.64 -10.11 5.41
N ILE A 40 12.46 -9.90 4.11
CA ILE A 40 11.87 -10.85 3.18
C ILE A 40 12.96 -11.16 2.16
N PRO A 41 13.76 -12.23 2.36
CA PRO A 41 14.91 -12.55 1.50
C PRO A 41 14.53 -13.11 0.13
N ALA A 42 13.22 -13.20 -0.18
CA ALA A 42 12.77 -13.55 -1.53
C ALA A 42 13.35 -12.58 -2.57
N ASP A 43 13.69 -13.10 -3.75
CA ASP A 43 14.01 -12.27 -4.90
C ASP A 43 12.77 -11.38 -5.21
N PRO A 44 12.91 -10.04 -5.22
CA PRO A 44 11.82 -9.14 -5.58
C PRO A 44 11.23 -9.40 -6.97
N ALA A 45 11.98 -10.02 -7.88
CA ALA A 45 11.50 -10.40 -9.21
C ALA A 45 10.55 -11.62 -9.18
N THR A 46 10.54 -12.40 -8.10
CA THR A 46 9.68 -13.58 -7.96
C THR A 46 8.51 -13.27 -7.01
N GLU A 47 7.46 -12.68 -7.56
CA GLU A 47 6.31 -12.18 -6.79
C GLU A 47 5.62 -13.28 -5.97
N THR A 48 5.49 -14.49 -6.51
CA THR A 48 4.85 -15.64 -5.83
C THR A 48 5.56 -16.00 -4.52
N ASP A 49 6.89 -16.12 -4.55
CA ASP A 49 7.67 -16.47 -3.37
C ASP A 49 7.65 -15.36 -2.32
N ARG A 50 7.73 -14.11 -2.78
CA ARG A 50 7.59 -12.94 -1.90
C ARG A 50 6.23 -12.92 -1.21
N ASN A 51 5.15 -13.09 -1.96
CA ASN A 51 3.79 -13.08 -1.42
C ASN A 51 3.55 -14.23 -0.43
N ARG A 52 4.15 -15.40 -0.68
CA ARG A 52 4.14 -16.53 0.27
C ARG A 52 4.85 -16.16 1.58
N GLN A 53 6.06 -15.62 1.52
CA GLN A 53 6.82 -15.23 2.72
C GLN A 53 6.13 -14.12 3.52
N ILE A 54 5.52 -13.13 2.85
CA ILE A 54 4.72 -12.09 3.50
C ILE A 54 3.52 -12.72 4.23
N SER A 55 2.81 -13.65 3.59
CA SER A 55 1.66 -14.34 4.16
C SER A 55 2.02 -15.20 5.38
N GLU A 56 3.24 -15.74 5.42
CA GLU A 56 3.78 -16.47 6.57
C GLU A 56 4.23 -15.53 7.72
N ALA A 57 4.86 -14.40 7.37
CA ALA A 57 5.45 -13.46 8.33
C ALA A 57 4.41 -12.56 9.02
N LEU A 58 3.41 -12.06 8.28
CA LEU A 58 2.44 -11.08 8.78
C LEU A 58 1.65 -11.58 10.00
N PRO A 59 1.08 -12.80 10.02
CA PRO A 59 0.38 -13.31 11.19
C PRO A 59 1.27 -13.40 12.44
N ALA A 60 2.55 -13.70 12.27
CA ALA A 60 3.50 -13.73 13.37
C ALA A 60 3.75 -12.33 13.95
N MET A 61 3.94 -11.33 13.08
CA MET A 61 4.13 -9.93 13.50
C MET A 61 2.89 -9.35 14.19
N LEU A 62 1.68 -9.66 13.69
CA LEU A 62 0.42 -9.26 14.33
C LEU A 62 0.31 -9.84 15.74
N ARG A 63 0.65 -11.13 15.92
CA ARG A 63 0.66 -11.78 17.25
C ARG A 63 1.69 -11.17 18.18
N GLU A 64 2.90 -10.89 17.71
CA GLU A 64 3.97 -10.27 18.52
C GLU A 64 3.60 -8.89 19.05
N LEU A 65 2.85 -8.10 18.26
CA LEU A 65 2.38 -6.78 18.65
C LEU A 65 1.01 -6.81 19.35
N GLY A 66 0.36 -7.98 19.47
CA GLY A 66 -0.99 -8.07 20.03
C GLY A 66 -2.05 -7.34 19.19
N ILE A 67 -1.81 -7.16 17.89
CA ILE A 67 -2.73 -6.48 16.98
C ILE A 67 -3.79 -7.47 16.51
N LYS A 68 -5.06 -7.10 16.70
CA LYS A 68 -6.21 -7.86 16.20
C LYS A 68 -6.48 -7.49 14.74
N SER A 69 -7.09 -8.41 13.99
CA SER A 69 -7.54 -8.14 12.62
C SER A 69 -8.47 -6.92 12.57
N GLY A 70 -8.29 -6.09 11.54
CA GLY A 70 -9.02 -4.83 11.37
C GLY A 70 -8.52 -4.07 10.14
N PRO A 71 -9.04 -2.85 9.91
CA PRO A 71 -8.57 -1.99 8.82
C PRO A 71 -7.08 -1.66 8.98
N VAL A 72 -6.38 -1.57 7.86
CA VAL A 72 -4.95 -1.28 7.81
C VAL A 72 -4.67 -0.34 6.64
N ASP A 73 -3.87 0.69 6.89
CA ASP A 73 -3.30 1.53 5.85
C ASP A 73 -2.04 0.85 5.32
N TYR A 74 -1.89 0.71 4.01
CA TYR A 74 -0.73 0.01 3.47
C TYR A 74 -0.08 0.74 2.31
N ALA A 75 1.21 0.44 2.13
CA ALA A 75 1.99 0.85 0.98
C ALA A 75 2.62 -0.38 0.33
N VAL A 76 2.77 -0.35 -0.99
CA VAL A 76 3.40 -1.41 -1.79
C VAL A 76 4.74 -0.94 -2.33
N SER A 77 5.57 -1.88 -2.79
CA SER A 77 6.84 -1.54 -3.43
C SER A 77 6.61 -0.70 -4.67
N GLY A 78 7.42 0.36 -4.84
CA GLY A 78 7.42 1.18 -6.05
C GLY A 78 7.78 0.40 -7.32
N GLN A 79 8.43 -0.77 -7.21
CA GLN A 79 8.65 -1.64 -8.38
C GLN A 79 7.34 -2.21 -8.94
N SER A 80 6.29 -2.29 -8.13
CA SER A 80 4.95 -2.74 -8.50
C SER A 80 4.04 -1.58 -8.96
N VAL A 81 4.55 -0.34 -9.00
CA VAL A 81 3.77 0.85 -9.33
C VAL A 81 4.38 1.56 -10.52
N PHE A 82 3.58 1.77 -11.57
CA PHE A 82 3.95 2.61 -12.70
C PHE A 82 3.30 3.98 -12.57
N THR A 83 4.10 5.05 -12.39
CA THR A 83 3.59 6.42 -12.25
C THR A 83 3.99 7.27 -13.45
N ARG A 84 3.01 7.99 -14.04
CA ARG A 84 3.25 8.92 -15.15
C ARG A 84 2.33 10.13 -15.07
N PHE A 85 2.87 11.30 -15.36
CA PHE A 85 2.09 12.54 -15.45
C PHE A 85 1.48 12.70 -16.84
N VAL A 86 0.17 12.94 -16.91
CA VAL A 86 -0.57 13.19 -18.14
C VAL A 86 -1.14 14.60 -18.11
N LYS A 87 -1.04 15.32 -19.24
CA LYS A 87 -1.65 16.66 -19.38
C LYS A 87 -3.05 16.50 -19.95
N LEU A 88 -4.06 16.69 -19.11
CA LEU A 88 -5.45 16.65 -19.56
C LEU A 88 -5.81 17.98 -20.26
N PRO A 89 -6.48 17.93 -21.43
CA PRO A 89 -7.04 19.13 -22.05
C PRO A 89 -8.17 19.69 -21.18
N ALA A 90 -8.45 20.99 -21.30
CA ALA A 90 -9.56 21.63 -20.60
C ALA A 90 -10.91 21.11 -21.14
N VAL A 91 -11.43 20.06 -20.51
CA VAL A 91 -12.71 19.43 -20.85
C VAL A 91 -13.62 19.36 -19.62
N GLY A 92 -14.93 19.20 -19.84
CA GLY A 92 -15.87 18.94 -18.75
C GLY A 92 -15.58 17.62 -18.04
N GLN A 93 -15.88 17.54 -16.73
CA GLN A 93 -15.60 16.36 -15.88
C GLN A 93 -16.10 15.04 -16.49
N GLU A 94 -17.25 15.06 -17.14
CA GLU A 94 -17.84 13.90 -17.83
C GLU A 94 -16.96 13.28 -18.94
N LYS A 95 -16.00 14.04 -19.48
CA LYS A 95 -15.07 13.58 -20.51
C LYS A 95 -13.72 13.17 -19.94
N ILE A 96 -13.41 13.53 -18.69
CA ILE A 96 -12.11 13.28 -18.07
C ILE A 96 -11.84 11.78 -17.94
N GLU A 97 -12.78 11.00 -17.40
CA GLU A 97 -12.60 9.55 -17.23
C GLU A 97 -12.30 8.83 -18.55
N ARG A 98 -12.98 9.23 -19.64
CA ARG A 98 -12.74 8.66 -20.97
C ARG A 98 -11.34 8.98 -21.49
N ILE A 99 -10.87 10.21 -21.25
CA ILE A 99 -9.53 10.63 -21.65
C ILE A 99 -8.48 9.92 -20.80
N ILE A 100 -8.69 9.80 -19.49
CA ILE A 100 -7.78 9.06 -18.59
C ILE A 100 -7.66 7.61 -19.04
N ASN A 101 -8.77 6.93 -19.34
CA ASN A 101 -8.73 5.54 -19.82
C ASN A 101 -7.97 5.41 -21.15
N PHE A 102 -8.22 6.31 -22.10
CA PHE A 102 -7.49 6.33 -23.37
C PHE A 102 -5.98 6.58 -23.17
N GLU A 103 -5.62 7.54 -22.31
CA GLU A 103 -4.23 7.85 -21.97
C GLU A 103 -3.56 6.68 -21.23
N ALA A 104 -4.25 6.02 -20.30
CA ALA A 104 -3.76 4.85 -19.60
C ALA A 104 -3.46 3.71 -20.59
N GLN A 105 -4.36 3.41 -21.53
CA GLN A 105 -4.14 2.40 -22.57
C GLN A 105 -2.92 2.67 -23.45
N GLN A 106 -2.62 3.94 -23.75
CA GLN A 106 -1.48 4.31 -24.59
C GLN A 106 -0.14 4.37 -23.83
N ASN A 107 -0.18 4.68 -22.53
CA ASN A 107 1.01 4.96 -21.74
C ASN A 107 1.41 3.83 -20.77
N VAL A 108 0.49 2.94 -20.39
CA VAL A 108 0.78 1.80 -19.52
C VAL A 108 1.37 0.66 -20.37
N PRO A 109 2.58 0.17 -20.08
CA PRO A 109 3.26 -0.84 -20.90
C PRO A 109 2.75 -2.27 -20.65
N PHE A 110 1.55 -2.42 -20.09
CA PHE A 110 0.93 -3.69 -19.69
C PHE A 110 -0.54 -3.72 -20.17
N PRO A 111 -1.14 -4.90 -20.34
CA PRO A 111 -2.56 -5.01 -20.67
C PRO A 111 -3.42 -4.27 -19.65
N ILE A 112 -4.32 -3.40 -20.11
CA ILE A 112 -5.12 -2.53 -19.23
C ILE A 112 -6.08 -3.32 -18.32
N ASP A 113 -6.42 -4.55 -18.72
CA ASP A 113 -7.23 -5.53 -18.01
C ASP A 113 -6.47 -6.26 -16.89
N GLU A 114 -5.14 -6.19 -16.88
CA GLU A 114 -4.28 -6.81 -15.87
C GLU A 114 -3.74 -5.79 -14.85
N VAL A 115 -4.13 -4.52 -14.96
CA VAL A 115 -3.66 -3.43 -14.08
C VAL A 115 -4.80 -2.75 -13.35
N VAL A 116 -4.57 -2.41 -12.08
CA VAL A 116 -5.44 -1.50 -11.33
C VAL A 116 -4.93 -0.08 -11.54
N TRP A 117 -5.81 0.82 -11.97
CA TRP A 117 -5.50 2.23 -12.20
C TRP A 117 -6.58 3.09 -11.55
N ASP A 118 -6.16 4.22 -11.00
CA ASP A 118 -6.98 5.28 -10.35
C ASP A 118 -6.46 6.64 -10.85
#